data_AF-A0AAU4N7G4-F1
#
_entry.id   AF-A0AAU4N7G4-F1
#
_cell.length_a   1.000
_cell.length_b   1.000
_cell.length_c   1.000
_cell.angle_alpha   90.00
_cell.angle_beta   90.00
_cell.angle_gamma   90.00
#
_symmetry.space_group_name_H-M   'P 1'
#
loop_
_entity.id
_entity.type
_entity.pdbx_description
1 polymer ?
#
loop_
_entity_poly.entity_id
_entity_poly.type
_entity_poly.pdbx_seq_one_letter_code
_entity_poly.pdbx_strand_id
1 'polypeptide(L)'
;MSSHLSPVIAASARWLLSAFPPAAGPLNDALAEAQARHAVTIAAALRYPTALDAELLDLLGPGGSGRLDAVTGADTHPLWAAEFDWRTRVDETVVSWAACLLADADLAVVAAACTAATHHGAGGVGGGMGGTRRLTVPSPRDHRAAPLLRHPDLLHPIADLHRAALIELLTPAPTAAARGGA
;
A
#
# COMPACT_ATOMS: atom_id res chain seq x y z
N MET A 1 3.47 15.36 6.69
CA MET A 1 3.82 14.10 5.99
C MET A 1 5.31 14.08 5.69
N SER A 2 6.00 12.96 5.91
CA SER A 2 7.41 12.81 5.53
C SER A 2 7.54 12.90 4.01
N SER A 3 8.19 13.94 3.49
CA SER A 3 8.43 14.14 2.05
C SER A 3 9.16 12.97 1.41
N HIS A 4 9.94 12.24 2.21
CA HIS A 4 10.75 11.09 1.80
C HIS A 4 9.92 9.89 1.32
N LEU A 5 8.71 9.68 1.87
CA LEU A 5 7.84 8.57 1.39
C LEU A 5 7.04 8.93 0.13
N SER A 6 7.03 10.21 -0.28
CA SER A 6 6.19 10.66 -1.40
C SER A 6 6.51 9.95 -2.73
N PRO A 7 7.80 9.76 -3.13
CA PRO A 7 8.14 9.08 -4.37
C PRO A 7 7.69 7.61 -4.39
N VAL A 8 7.91 6.86 -3.30
CA VAL A 8 7.50 5.44 -3.23
C VAL A 8 5.98 5.31 -3.21
N ILE A 9 5.27 6.24 -2.54
CA ILE A 9 3.80 6.26 -2.53
C ILE A 9 3.25 6.51 -3.94
N ALA A 10 3.81 7.49 -4.65
CA ALA A 10 3.38 7.81 -6.01
C ALA A 10 3.67 6.67 -6.99
N ALA A 11 4.87 6.09 -6.94
CA ALA A 11 5.27 4.99 -7.82
C ALA A 11 4.44 3.72 -7.57
N SER A 12 4.21 3.35 -6.31
CA SER A 12 3.44 2.16 -5.94
C SER A 12 1.95 2.30 -6.26
N ALA A 13 1.35 3.47 -6.04
CA ALA A 13 -0.02 3.74 -6.45
C ALA A 13 -0.17 3.72 -7.98
N ARG A 14 0.79 4.30 -8.71
CA ARG A 14 0.85 4.23 -10.17
C ARG A 14 0.97 2.78 -10.67
N TRP A 15 1.77 1.96 -10.00
CA TRP A 15 1.90 0.54 -10.32
C TRP A 15 0.54 -0.18 -10.23
N LEU A 16 -0.16 -0.03 -9.11
CA LEU A 16 -1.49 -0.64 -8.90
C LEU A 16 -2.50 -0.21 -9.96
N LEU A 17 -2.58 1.08 -10.30
CA LEU A 17 -3.50 1.59 -11.31
C LEU A 17 -3.13 1.16 -12.73
N SER A 18 -1.84 0.89 -12.99
CA SER A 18 -1.37 0.39 -14.28
C SER A 18 -1.67 -1.10 -14.45
N ALA A 19 -1.49 -1.89 -13.39
CA ALA A 19 -1.77 -3.33 -13.39
C ALA A 19 -3.28 -3.64 -13.34
N PHE A 20 -4.06 -2.79 -12.66
CA PHE A 20 -5.49 -2.97 -12.45
C PHE A 20 -6.26 -1.68 -12.81
N PRO A 21 -6.42 -1.39 -14.10
CA PRO A 21 -7.04 -0.15 -14.54
C PRO A 21 -8.50 -0.05 -14.08
N PRO A 22 -8.96 1.13 -13.64
CA PRO A 22 -10.34 1.36 -13.27
C PRO A 22 -11.30 1.21 -14.47
N ALA A 23 -12.59 1.04 -14.16
CA ALA A 23 -13.62 1.10 -15.19
C ALA A 23 -13.69 2.52 -15.78
N ALA A 24 -13.90 2.65 -17.10
CA ALA A 24 -13.84 3.93 -17.79
C ALA A 24 -14.68 5.04 -17.11
N GLY A 25 -14.07 6.22 -16.97
CA GLY A 25 -14.76 7.45 -16.55
C GLY A 25 -13.97 8.23 -15.49
N PRO A 26 -13.91 9.57 -15.59
CA PRO A 26 -13.02 10.39 -14.76
C PRO A 26 -13.31 10.30 -13.25
N LEU A 27 -14.56 10.00 -12.87
CA LEU A 27 -14.92 9.77 -11.47
C LEU A 27 -14.37 8.45 -10.95
N ASN A 28 -14.39 7.39 -11.76
CA ASN A 28 -13.84 6.09 -11.40
C ASN A 28 -12.32 6.18 -11.28
N ASP A 29 -11.68 6.89 -12.20
CA ASP A 29 -10.24 7.16 -12.17
C ASP A 29 -9.83 7.86 -10.88
N ALA A 30 -10.52 8.96 -10.51
CA ALA A 30 -10.23 9.72 -9.30
C ALA A 30 -10.45 8.90 -8.01
N LEU A 31 -11.48 8.06 -7.97
CA LEU A 31 -11.77 7.22 -6.80
C LEU A 31 -10.76 6.07 -6.67
N ALA A 32 -10.42 5.40 -7.77
CA ALA A 32 -9.40 4.36 -7.77
C ALA A 32 -8.04 4.93 -7.38
N GLU A 33 -7.67 6.11 -7.90
CA GLU A 33 -6.45 6.80 -7.50
C GLU A 33 -6.44 7.12 -6.00
N ALA A 34 -7.53 7.71 -5.48
CA ALA A 34 -7.61 8.06 -4.07
C ALA A 34 -7.45 6.82 -3.16
N GLN A 35 -8.05 5.69 -3.53
CA GLN A 35 -7.96 4.44 -2.76
C GLN A 35 -6.58 3.80 -2.84
N ALA A 36 -6.00 3.70 -4.03
CA ALA A 36 -4.66 3.18 -4.21
C ALA A 36 -3.64 4.01 -3.42
N ARG A 37 -3.69 5.34 -3.52
CA ARG A 37 -2.79 6.23 -2.76
C ARG A 37 -2.98 6.08 -1.26
N HIS A 38 -4.21 5.88 -0.80
CA HIS A 38 -4.47 5.72 0.62
C HIS A 38 -3.92 4.39 1.18
N ALA A 39 -4.22 3.27 0.52
CA ALA A 39 -3.71 1.96 0.91
C ALA A 39 -2.18 1.92 0.91
N VAL A 40 -1.56 2.49 -0.13
CA VAL A 40 -0.10 2.61 -0.24
C VAL A 40 0.49 3.51 0.85
N THR A 41 -0.21 4.58 1.24
CA THR A 41 0.26 5.45 2.34
C THR A 41 0.30 4.69 3.67
N ILE A 42 -0.73 3.91 4.00
CA ILE A 42 -0.74 3.09 5.21
C ILE A 42 0.37 2.04 5.14
N ALA A 43 0.48 1.33 4.02
CA ALA A 43 1.51 0.31 3.81
C ALA A 43 2.93 0.88 3.94
N ALA A 44 3.21 2.04 3.33
CA ALA A 44 4.51 2.70 3.41
C ALA A 44 4.83 3.15 4.84
N ALA A 45 3.85 3.71 5.57
CA ALA A 45 4.03 4.10 6.96
C ALA A 45 4.34 2.90 7.88
N LEU A 46 3.72 1.74 7.62
CA LEU A 46 4.01 0.51 8.36
C LEU A 46 5.37 -0.10 8.00
N ARG A 47 5.78 -0.01 6.72
CA ARG A 47 7.05 -0.56 6.23
C ARG A 47 8.25 0.27 6.68
N TYR A 48 8.08 1.60 6.72
CA TYR A 48 9.08 2.57 7.09
C TYR A 48 8.55 3.38 8.27
N PRO A 49 8.50 2.81 9.50
CA PRO A 49 7.81 3.44 10.63
C PRO A 49 8.54 4.66 11.19
N THR A 50 9.84 4.81 10.92
CA THR A 50 10.66 5.92 11.45
C THR A 50 11.24 6.82 10.36
N ALA A 51 11.69 8.02 10.77
CA ALA A 51 12.41 8.92 9.88
C ALA A 51 13.72 8.31 9.35
N LEU A 52 14.41 7.53 10.19
CA LEU A 52 15.63 6.82 9.80
C LEU A 52 15.34 5.80 8.69
N ASP A 53 14.22 5.07 8.79
CA ASP A 53 13.83 4.11 7.75
C ASP A 53 13.55 4.81 6.41
N ALA A 54 12.96 5.99 6.45
CA ALA A 54 12.74 6.81 5.26
C ALA A 54 14.03 7.38 4.66
N GLU A 55 15.02 7.76 5.49
CA GLU A 55 16.35 8.18 5.02
C GLU A 55 17.12 7.01 4.40
N LEU A 56 17.04 5.82 5.00
CA LEU A 56 17.63 4.61 4.44
C LEU A 56 17.00 4.21 3.12
N LEU A 57 15.68 4.39 2.97
CA LEU A 57 14.98 4.20 1.71
C LEU A 57 15.51 5.13 0.61
N ASP A 58 15.76 6.41 0.92
CA ASP A 58 16.31 7.35 -0.06
C ASP A 58 17.74 6.98 -0.48
N LEU A 59 18.55 6.45 0.45
CA LEU A 59 19.93 6.05 0.19
C LEU A 59 20.03 4.73 -0.59
N LEU A 60 19.26 3.72 -0.20
CA LEU A 60 19.33 2.37 -0.77
C LEU A 60 18.42 2.19 -1.98
N GLY A 61 17.40 3.04 -2.11
CA GLY A 61 16.32 2.87 -3.07
C GLY A 61 15.35 1.74 -2.67
N PRO A 62 14.14 1.71 -3.25
CA PRO A 62 13.19 0.63 -3.02
C PRO A 62 13.51 -0.60 -3.89
N GLY A 63 12.91 -1.74 -3.54
CA GLY A 63 13.20 -3.04 -4.19
C GLY A 63 12.81 -3.17 -5.66
N GLY A 64 12.11 -2.20 -6.24
CA GLY A 64 11.65 -2.22 -7.63
C GLY A 64 10.38 -3.05 -7.85
N SER A 65 9.94 -3.12 -9.11
CA SER A 65 8.69 -3.79 -9.53
C SER A 65 8.90 -5.11 -10.28
N GLY A 66 10.12 -5.62 -10.42
CA GLY A 66 10.41 -6.75 -11.31
C GLY A 66 9.55 -8.00 -11.08
N ARG A 67 9.41 -8.45 -9.82
CA ARG A 67 8.56 -9.62 -9.49
C ARG A 67 7.08 -9.31 -9.64
N LEU A 68 6.65 -8.09 -9.30
CA LEU A 68 5.28 -7.64 -9.47
C LEU A 68 4.87 -7.66 -10.96
N ASP A 69 5.76 -7.17 -11.82
CA ASP A 69 5.57 -7.16 -13.27
C ASP A 69 5.52 -8.58 -13.81
N ALA A 70 6.38 -9.50 -13.35
CA ALA A 70 6.34 -10.90 -13.73
C ALA A 70 5.03 -11.60 -13.31
N VAL A 71 4.51 -11.33 -12.11
CA VAL A 71 3.25 -11.91 -11.61
C VAL A 71 2.04 -11.40 -12.40
N THR A 72 2.08 -10.15 -12.86
CA THR A 72 1.00 -9.53 -13.65
C THR A 72 1.16 -9.69 -15.18
N GLY A 73 2.28 -10.29 -15.63
CA GLY A 73 2.63 -10.42 -17.05
C GLY A 73 3.01 -9.10 -17.74
N ALA A 74 3.31 -8.06 -16.95
CA ALA A 74 3.69 -6.73 -17.43
C ALA A 74 5.19 -6.61 -17.80
N ASP A 75 5.98 -7.66 -17.54
CA ASP A 75 7.39 -7.79 -17.90
C ASP A 75 7.63 -7.91 -19.43
N THR A 76 6.57 -8.20 -20.20
CA THR A 76 6.61 -8.36 -21.65
C THR A 76 6.73 -7.07 -22.46
N HIS A 77 6.59 -5.88 -21.83
CA HIS A 77 6.67 -4.60 -22.52
C HIS A 77 8.12 -4.07 -22.55
N PRO A 78 8.70 -3.75 -23.71
CA PRO A 78 10.06 -3.24 -23.78
C PRO A 78 10.20 -1.90 -23.05
N LEU A 79 10.94 -1.93 -21.94
CA LEU A 79 11.20 -0.80 -21.06
C LEU A 79 12.25 0.12 -21.72
N TRP A 80 11.82 1.07 -22.55
CA TRP A 80 12.69 2.22 -22.85
C TRP A 80 12.93 3.05 -21.58
N ALA A 81 14.20 3.31 -21.28
CA ALA A 81 14.66 3.58 -19.91
C ALA A 81 14.05 4.83 -19.22
N ALA A 82 13.68 5.87 -19.95
CA ALA A 82 13.23 7.13 -19.34
C ALA A 82 11.78 7.11 -18.85
N GLU A 83 10.87 6.44 -19.57
CA GLU A 83 9.44 6.43 -19.19
C GLU A 83 9.11 5.45 -18.05
N PHE A 84 10.05 4.55 -17.77
CA PHE A 84 9.92 3.48 -16.79
C PHE A 84 10.78 3.70 -15.54
N ASP A 85 11.45 4.86 -15.40
CA ASP A 85 12.28 5.18 -14.22
C ASP A 85 11.49 5.07 -12.90
N TRP A 86 10.20 5.41 -12.93
CA TRP A 86 9.31 5.27 -11.77
C TRP A 86 9.17 3.83 -11.27
N ARG A 87 9.39 2.81 -12.11
CA ARG A 87 9.35 1.39 -11.72
C ARG A 87 10.48 1.01 -10.76
N THR A 88 11.61 1.71 -10.82
CA THR A 88 12.72 1.54 -9.86
C THR A 88 12.39 2.15 -8.51
N ARG A 89 11.39 3.04 -8.45
CA ARG A 89 10.89 3.66 -7.23
C ARG A 89 9.72 2.90 -6.58
N VAL A 90 9.30 1.78 -7.17
CA VAL A 90 8.28 0.89 -6.61
C VAL A 90 8.89 0.05 -5.50
N ASP A 91 8.12 -0.17 -4.43
CA ASP A 91 8.47 -1.13 -3.38
C ASP A 91 7.47 -2.30 -3.40
N GLU A 92 7.99 -3.50 -3.68
CA GLU A 92 7.20 -4.74 -3.73
C GLU A 92 6.42 -5.01 -2.44
N THR A 93 7.03 -4.78 -1.28
CA THR A 93 6.39 -5.04 0.01
C THR A 93 5.25 -4.05 0.22
N VAL A 94 5.48 -2.76 -0.05
CA VAL A 94 4.45 -1.72 0.06
C VAL A 94 3.28 -2.00 -0.88
N VAL A 95 3.54 -2.40 -2.13
CA VAL A 95 2.50 -2.75 -3.09
C VAL A 95 1.70 -3.97 -2.63
N SER A 96 2.39 -5.04 -2.18
CA SER A 96 1.76 -6.26 -1.69
C SER A 96 0.89 -6.01 -0.46
N TRP A 97 1.37 -5.20 0.48
CA TRP A 97 0.60 -4.80 1.65
C TRP A 97 -0.60 -3.94 1.25
N ALA A 98 -0.42 -2.95 0.37
CA ALA A 98 -1.53 -2.14 -0.14
C ALA A 98 -2.59 -3.00 -0.84
N ALA A 99 -2.19 -4.04 -1.58
CA ALA A 99 -3.11 -5.02 -2.16
C ALA A 99 -3.90 -5.78 -1.09
N CYS A 100 -3.27 -6.17 0.02
CA CYS A 100 -3.98 -6.76 1.16
C CYS A 100 -5.02 -5.79 1.74
N LEU A 101 -4.66 -4.52 1.94
CA LEU A 101 -5.57 -3.51 2.52
C LEU A 101 -6.73 -3.14 1.59
N LEU A 102 -6.52 -3.19 0.26
CA LEU A 102 -7.59 -2.98 -0.72
C LEU A 102 -8.55 -4.18 -0.78
N ALA A 103 -8.06 -5.39 -0.52
CA ALA A 103 -8.86 -6.61 -0.55
C ALA A 103 -9.64 -6.88 0.75
N ASP A 104 -9.20 -6.31 1.89
CA ASP A 104 -9.75 -6.58 3.22
C ASP A 104 -9.88 -5.28 4.03
N ALA A 105 -11.12 -4.81 4.20
CA ALA A 105 -11.42 -3.56 4.91
C ALA A 105 -11.19 -3.66 6.43
N ASP A 106 -11.37 -4.84 7.04
CA ASP A 106 -11.12 -5.03 8.47
C ASP A 106 -9.61 -4.99 8.74
N LEU A 107 -8.82 -5.62 7.87
CA LEU A 107 -7.37 -5.49 7.89
C LEU A 107 -6.92 -4.03 7.70
N ALA A 108 -7.57 -3.28 6.81
CA ALA A 108 -7.30 -1.85 6.61
C ALA A 108 -7.58 -1.00 7.85
N VAL A 109 -8.62 -1.33 8.63
CA VAL A 109 -8.91 -0.66 9.91
C VAL A 109 -7.79 -0.90 10.91
N VAL A 110 -7.36 -2.14 11.08
CA VAL A 110 -6.27 -2.51 12.01
C VAL A 110 -4.97 -1.83 11.60
N ALA A 111 -4.61 -1.93 10.31
CA ALA A 111 -3.41 -1.31 9.75
C ALA A 111 -3.40 0.21 9.96
N ALA A 112 -4.53 0.88 9.70
CA ALA A 112 -4.67 2.32 9.91
C ALA A 112 -4.49 2.69 11.39
N ALA A 113 -5.03 1.92 12.32
CA ALA A 113 -4.83 2.15 13.75
C ALA A 113 -3.35 2.03 14.16
N CYS A 114 -2.64 1.04 13.62
CA CYS A 114 -1.21 0.85 13.86
C CYS A 114 -0.34 2.01 13.34
N THR A 115 -0.78 2.76 12.33
CA THR A 115 -0.01 3.93 11.85
C THR A 115 0.15 5.02 12.90
N ALA A 116 -0.72 5.09 13.91
CA ALA A 116 -0.59 6.04 15.02
C ALA A 116 0.69 5.83 15.84
N ALA A 117 1.26 4.62 15.84
CA ALA A 117 2.52 4.30 16.50
C ALA A 117 3.77 4.65 15.66
N THR A 118 3.59 5.06 14.39
CA THR A 118 4.68 5.45 13.50
C THR A 118 4.98 6.94 13.61
N HIS A 119 6.20 7.36 13.26
CA HIS A 119 6.54 8.78 13.16
C HIS A 119 5.73 9.52 12.07
N HIS A 120 4.98 8.78 11.25
CA HIS A 120 4.11 9.31 10.21
C HIS A 120 2.67 9.54 10.68
N GLY A 121 2.27 9.00 11.84
CA GLY A 121 0.89 9.06 12.37
C GLY A 121 0.49 10.38 13.04
N ALA A 122 1.45 11.16 13.56
CA ALA A 122 1.16 12.38 14.34
C ALA A 122 0.74 13.60 13.50
N GLY A 123 0.80 13.52 12.18
CA GLY A 123 0.60 14.67 11.29
C GLY A 123 -0.10 14.30 10.00
N GLY A 124 -1.32 13.76 10.13
CA GLY A 124 -2.29 13.61 9.05
C GLY A 124 -1.80 12.71 7.91
N VAL A 125 -2.29 11.48 7.89
CA VAL A 125 -2.38 10.70 6.65
C VAL A 125 -3.04 11.61 5.61
N GLY A 126 -2.25 12.08 4.63
CA GLY A 126 -2.61 13.20 3.75
C GLY A 126 -3.91 12.93 3.01
N GLY A 127 -4.96 13.65 3.42
CA GLY A 127 -6.33 13.44 3.01
C GLY A 127 -7.21 13.23 4.24
N GLY A 128 -7.54 14.33 4.94
CA GLY A 128 -8.23 14.32 6.22
C GLY A 128 -9.44 13.38 6.25
N MET A 129 -9.72 12.77 7.41
CA MET A 129 -10.85 11.89 7.84
C MET A 129 -11.69 11.13 6.80
N GLY A 130 -12.07 11.72 5.67
CA GLY A 130 -12.70 11.07 4.52
C GLY A 130 -11.78 10.22 3.64
N GLY A 131 -10.44 10.33 3.75
CA GLY A 131 -9.51 9.42 3.06
C GLY A 131 -9.46 8.04 3.71
N THR A 132 -9.22 8.01 5.03
CA THR A 132 -9.26 6.79 5.86
C THR A 132 -10.62 6.12 5.80
N ARG A 133 -11.71 6.89 5.93
CA ARG A 133 -13.07 6.36 5.84
C ARG A 133 -13.36 5.65 4.51
N ARG A 134 -12.77 6.06 3.39
CA ARG A 134 -13.04 5.44 2.08
C ARG A 134 -12.40 4.07 1.91
N LEU A 135 -11.29 3.82 2.60
CA LEU A 135 -10.64 2.51 2.60
C LEU A 135 -11.24 1.61 3.69
N THR A 136 -11.53 2.16 4.88
CA THR A 136 -12.04 1.38 6.02
C THR A 136 -13.54 1.15 6.01
N VAL A 137 -14.32 2.03 5.37
CA VAL A 137 -15.77 1.91 5.20
C VAL A 137 -16.14 2.32 3.76
N PRO A 138 -15.81 1.48 2.75
CA PRO A 138 -16.12 1.81 1.37
C PRO A 138 -17.63 1.92 1.15
N SER A 139 -18.09 2.96 0.45
CA SER A 139 -19.50 3.10 0.07
C SER A 139 -19.86 2.20 -1.12
N PRO A 140 -21.15 1.94 -1.39
CA PRO A 140 -21.57 1.24 -2.61
C PRO A 140 -21.17 1.94 -3.91
N ARG A 141 -20.81 3.24 -3.86
CA ARG A 141 -20.23 3.97 -4.98
C ARG A 141 -18.73 3.72 -5.10
N ASP A 142 -18.03 3.58 -4.00
CA ASP A 142 -16.59 3.26 -3.97
C ASP A 142 -16.34 1.85 -4.53
N HIS A 143 -17.14 0.86 -4.11
CA HIS A 143 -17.11 -0.47 -4.74
C HIS A 143 -17.43 -0.41 -6.23
N ARG A 144 -18.37 0.45 -6.67
CA ARG A 144 -18.60 0.62 -8.10
C ARG A 144 -17.43 1.33 -8.80
N ALA A 145 -16.79 2.29 -8.20
CA ALA A 145 -15.78 3.08 -8.89
C ALA A 145 -14.46 2.33 -9.10
N ALA A 146 -14.07 1.46 -8.16
CA ALA A 146 -12.78 0.78 -8.19
C ALA A 146 -12.94 -0.73 -8.43
N PRO A 147 -12.54 -1.25 -9.61
CA PRO A 147 -12.50 -2.69 -9.88
C PRO A 147 -11.71 -3.49 -8.82
N LEU A 148 -10.67 -2.89 -8.26
CA LEU A 148 -9.89 -3.43 -7.14
C LEU A 148 -10.73 -3.75 -5.90
N LEU A 149 -11.80 -2.98 -5.66
CA LEU A 149 -12.76 -3.23 -4.59
C LEU A 149 -13.94 -4.13 -5.00
N ARG A 150 -14.11 -4.39 -6.30
CA ARG A 150 -15.15 -5.31 -6.82
C ARG A 150 -14.65 -6.75 -6.89
N HIS A 151 -13.38 -6.91 -7.20
CA HIS A 151 -12.75 -8.19 -7.44
C HIS A 151 -11.46 -8.29 -6.61
N PRO A 152 -11.58 -8.39 -5.28
CA PRO A 152 -10.42 -8.55 -4.40
C PRO A 152 -9.58 -9.79 -4.76
N ASP A 153 -10.18 -10.78 -5.41
CA ASP A 153 -9.51 -11.98 -5.92
C ASP A 153 -8.43 -11.68 -6.99
N LEU A 154 -8.55 -10.56 -7.72
CA LEU A 154 -7.53 -10.15 -8.69
C LEU A 154 -6.23 -9.71 -8.00
N LEU A 155 -6.32 -9.27 -6.75
CA LEU A 155 -5.18 -8.85 -5.96
C LEU A 155 -4.45 -10.02 -5.30
N HIS A 156 -5.05 -11.22 -5.25
CA HIS A 156 -4.53 -12.38 -4.52
C HIS A 156 -3.05 -12.71 -4.86
N PRO A 157 -2.64 -12.78 -6.15
CA PRO A 157 -1.26 -13.09 -6.52
C PRO A 157 -0.23 -12.07 -6.01
N ILE A 158 -0.64 -10.82 -5.83
CA ILE A 158 0.21 -9.73 -5.35
C ILE A 158 0.16 -9.63 -3.82
N ALA A 159 -1.04 -9.76 -3.24
CA ALA A 159 -1.25 -9.75 -1.80
C ALA A 159 -0.45 -10.87 -1.12
N ASP A 160 -0.43 -12.08 -1.70
CA ASP A 160 0.21 -13.23 -1.07
C ASP A 160 1.74 -13.17 -1.05
N LEU A 161 2.36 -12.27 -1.82
CA LEU A 161 3.82 -12.11 -1.82
C LEU A 161 4.37 -11.76 -0.43
N HIS A 162 3.67 -10.87 0.30
CA HIS A 162 4.11 -10.36 1.61
C HIS A 162 2.98 -10.31 2.65
N ARG A 163 1.83 -10.95 2.42
CA ARG A 163 0.70 -11.03 3.37
C ARG A 163 1.13 -11.51 4.75
N ALA A 164 1.92 -12.58 4.81
CA ALA A 164 2.35 -13.17 6.07
C ALA A 164 3.10 -12.17 6.97
N ALA A 165 4.02 -11.39 6.38
CA ALA A 165 4.78 -10.36 7.09
C ALA A 165 3.88 -9.21 7.60
N LEU A 166 2.86 -8.83 6.82
CA LEU A 166 1.88 -7.83 7.26
C LEU A 166 1.07 -8.34 8.46
N ILE A 167 0.57 -9.58 8.39
CA ILE A 167 -0.21 -10.17 9.49
C ILE A 167 0.64 -10.30 10.75
N GLU A 168 1.90 -10.73 10.63
CA GLU A 168 2.83 -10.80 11.76
C GLU A 168 3.05 -9.41 12.39
N LEU A 169 3.23 -8.37 11.56
CA LEU A 169 3.40 -6.99 12.04
C LEU A 169 2.16 -6.46 12.77
N LEU A 170 0.96 -6.77 12.28
CA LEU A 170 -0.31 -6.27 12.81
C LEU A 170 -0.85 -7.11 13.98
N THR A 171 -0.37 -8.34 14.14
CA THR A 171 -0.72 -9.17 15.29
C THR A 171 0.07 -8.67 16.50
N PRO A 172 -0.59 -8.24 17.60
CA PRO A 172 0.14 -7.89 18.80
C PRO A 172 0.93 -9.12 19.24
N ALA A 173 2.25 -8.97 19.37
CA ALA A 173 3.09 -10.02 19.93
C ALA A 173 2.46 -10.45 21.27
N PRO A 174 2.26 -11.76 21.53
CA PRO A 174 1.80 -12.20 22.83
C PRO A 174 2.76 -11.63 23.86
N THR A 175 2.26 -10.75 24.71
CA THR A 175 3.01 -10.12 25.77
C THR A 175 3.71 -11.25 26.53
N ALA A 176 5.05 -11.26 26.52
CA ALA A 176 5.83 -12.13 27.38
C ALA A 176 5.68 -11.66 28.84
N ALA A 177 4.45 -11.70 29.35
CA ALA A 177 4.12 -11.54 30.75
C ALA A 177 4.07 -12.95 31.36
N ALA A 178 4.75 -13.10 32.50
CA ALA A 178 4.90 -14.32 33.30
C ALA A 178 5.95 -15.35 32.81
N ARG A 179 7.22 -14.96 32.78
CA ARG A 179 8.28 -15.80 33.39
C ARG A 179 9.02 -15.01 34.46
N GLY A 180 8.30 -14.81 35.56
CA GLY A 180 8.85 -14.31 36.81
C GLY A 180 7.92 -14.78 37.92
N GLY A 181 8.23 -15.92 38.52
CA GLY A 181 7.51 -16.43 39.69
C GLY A 181 7.38 -17.96 39.74
N ALA A 182 8.46 -18.64 40.08
CA ALA A 182 8.59 -19.42 41.32
C ALA A 182 9.98 -20.08 41.34
#